data_AF-A0A7W0G315-F1
#
_entry.id   AF-A0A7W0G315-F1
#
_cell.length_a   1.000
_cell.length_b   1.000
_cell.length_c   1.000
_cell.angle_alpha   90.00
_cell.angle_beta   90.00
_cell.angle_gamma   90.00
#
_symmetry.space_group_name_H-M   'P 1'
#
loop_
_entity.id
_entity.type
_entity.pdbx_description
1 polymer ?
#
loop_
_entity_poly.entity_id
_entity_poly.type
_entity_poly.pdbx_seq_one_letter_code
_entity_poly.pdbx_strand_id
1 'polypeptide(L)' 'MSASEMMDARVEDKLSGEATVRRSALFEAHERGGASVREQDGWLVPAAYGDARSEYEAVRGGAGAGVFDLSARGRV' A
#
# COMPACT_ATOMS: atom_id res chain seq x y z
N MET A 1 -11.67 -26.90 30.06
CA MET A 1 -11.90 -26.00 28.93
C MET A 1 -12.72 -26.76 27.90
N SER A 2 -13.93 -26.30 27.64
CA SER A 2 -14.93 -26.95 26.80
C SER A 2 -14.69 -26.65 25.32
N ALA A 3 -15.10 -27.55 24.43
CA ALA A 3 -15.03 -27.35 22.98
C ALA A 3 -15.82 -26.10 22.51
N SER A 4 -16.81 -25.66 23.29
CA SER A 4 -17.57 -24.43 23.05
C SER A 4 -16.69 -23.18 23.23
N GLU A 5 -15.88 -23.12 24.29
CA GLU A 5 -14.99 -21.98 24.57
C GLU A 5 -13.89 -21.84 23.50
N MET A 6 -13.45 -22.96 22.91
CA MET A 6 -12.48 -22.96 21.80
C MET A 6 -13.08 -22.50 20.46
N MET A 7 -14.39 -22.70 20.26
CA MET A 7 -15.07 -22.22 19.05
C MET A 7 -15.34 -20.73 19.11
N ASP A 8 -15.73 -20.21 20.29
CA ASP A 8 -16.00 -18.78 20.47
C ASP A 8 -14.71 -17.93 20.32
N ALA A 9 -13.59 -18.36 20.93
CA ALA A 9 -12.30 -17.68 20.77
C ALA A 9 -11.78 -17.68 19.31
N ARG A 10 -12.10 -18.72 18.53
CA ARG A 10 -11.71 -18.84 17.11
C ARG A 10 -12.63 -18.03 16.19
N VAL A 11 -13.83 -17.69 16.65
CA VAL A 11 -14.75 -16.76 15.96
C VAL A 11 -14.35 -15.31 16.23
N GLU A 12 -13.91 -14.98 17.45
CA GLU A 12 -13.43 -13.65 17.81
C GLU A 12 -12.14 -13.24 17.08
N ASP A 13 -11.19 -14.17 16.89
CA ASP A 13 -9.96 -13.97 16.09
C ASP A 13 -10.25 -13.62 14.62
N LYS A 14 -11.36 -14.14 14.06
CA LYS A 14 -11.79 -13.82 12.69
C LYS A 14 -12.57 -12.51 12.57
N LEU A 15 -13.02 -11.93 13.69
CA LEU A 15 -13.81 -10.70 13.74
C LEU A 15 -13.00 -9.48 14.18
N SER A 16 -11.79 -9.66 14.70
CA SER A 16 -10.87 -8.57 15.05
C SER A 16 -10.16 -7.94 13.83
N GLY A 17 -10.68 -8.20 12.63
CA GLY A 17 -10.08 -7.90 11.33
C GLY A 17 -9.60 -6.46 11.15
N GLU A 18 -8.43 -6.15 11.71
CA GLU A 18 -7.49 -5.25 11.06
C GLU A 18 -7.12 -5.93 9.75
N ALA A 19 -7.83 -5.55 8.67
CA ALA A 19 -7.41 -5.90 7.33
C ALA A 19 -5.99 -5.37 7.18
N THR A 20 -5.01 -6.28 7.21
CA THR A 20 -3.60 -5.91 7.08
C THR A 20 -3.42 -5.21 5.75
N VAL A 21 -3.06 -3.92 5.80
CA VAL A 21 -2.92 -3.09 4.60
C VAL A 21 -1.88 -3.75 3.68
N ARG A 22 -2.28 -4.00 2.43
CA ARG A 22 -1.48 -4.76 1.48
C ARG A 22 -0.29 -3.94 0.99
N ARG A 23 0.79 -4.62 0.60
CA ARG A 23 2.03 -4.00 0.08
C ARG A 23 2.38 -4.57 -1.28
N SER A 24 2.87 -3.75 -2.21
CA SER A 24 3.38 -4.23 -3.49
C SER A 24 4.75 -4.90 -3.32
N ALA A 25 5.17 -5.69 -4.32
CA ALA A 25 6.51 -6.26 -4.35
C ALA A 25 7.63 -5.20 -4.39
N LEU A 26 7.30 -3.96 -4.76
CA LEU A 26 8.23 -2.83 -4.81
C LEU A 26 8.24 -2.01 -3.51
N PHE A 27 7.48 -2.39 -2.49
CA PHE A 27 7.32 -1.60 -1.26
C PHE A 27 8.66 -1.24 -0.60
N GLU A 28 9.57 -2.21 -0.43
CA GLU A 28 10.89 -1.91 0.15
C GLU A 28 11.74 -0.99 -0.73
N ALA A 29 11.58 -1.06 -2.06
CA ALA A 29 12.27 -0.15 -2.97
C ALA A 29 11.74 1.28 -2.83
N HIS A 30 10.45 1.44 -2.55
CA HIS A 30 9.83 2.74 -2.26
C HIS A 30 10.35 3.31 -0.95
N GLU A 31 10.42 2.51 0.11
CA GLU A 31 10.99 2.94 1.40
C GLU A 31 12.44 3.39 1.26
N ARG A 32 13.28 2.60 0.58
CA ARG A 32 14.68 2.97 0.32
C ARG A 32 14.80 4.20 -0.57
N GLY A 33 13.84 4.40 -1.49
CA GLY A 33 13.76 5.57 -2.36
C GLY A 33 13.26 6.84 -1.68
N GLY A 34 12.89 6.77 -0.40
CA GLY A 34 12.39 7.93 0.35
C GLY A 34 10.92 8.25 0.08
N ALA A 35 10.13 7.28 -0.39
CA ALA A 35 8.70 7.48 -0.57
C ALA A 35 8.01 7.79 0.76
N SER A 36 7.25 8.88 0.79
CA SER A 36 6.09 8.96 1.66
C SER A 36 5.03 7.98 1.16
N VAL A 37 4.41 7.25 2.08
CA VAL A 37 3.39 6.24 1.74
C VAL A 37 2.05 6.64 2.32
N ARG A 38 0.98 6.25 1.63
CA ARG A 38 -0.39 6.40 2.12
C ARG A 38 -1.17 5.13 1.88
N GLU A 39 -2.18 4.91 2.69
CA GLU A 39 -3.17 3.90 2.41
C GLU A 39 -4.13 4.38 1.31
N GLN A 40 -4.39 3.51 0.34
CA GLN A 40 -5.40 3.69 -0.68
C GLN A 40 -5.99 2.32 -1.04
N ASP A 41 -7.32 2.17 -0.92
CA ASP A 41 -8.05 0.94 -1.30
C ASP A 41 -7.48 -0.33 -0.63
N GLY A 42 -7.06 -0.20 0.63
CA GLY A 42 -6.43 -1.28 1.40
C GLY A 42 -5.03 -1.67 0.92
N TRP A 43 -4.32 -0.76 0.24
CA TRP A 43 -2.91 -0.89 -0.14
C TRP A 43 -2.10 0.28 0.40
N LEU A 44 -0.86 0.02 0.84
CA LEU A 44 0.15 1.04 1.00
C LEU A 44 0.76 1.34 -0.37
N VAL A 45 0.60 2.59 -0.82
CA VAL A 45 1.10 3.08 -2.11
C VAL A 45 1.98 4.31 -1.92
N PRO A 46 2.98 4.54 -2.80
CA PRO A 46 3.75 5.78 -2.79
C PRO A 46 2.85 7.00 -3.02
N ALA A 47 3.00 8.01 -2.18
CA ALA A 47 2.32 9.29 -2.31
C ALA A 47 3.21 10.34 -3.02
N ALA A 48 4.49 10.40 -2.63
CA ALA A 48 5.54 11.24 -3.23
C ALA A 48 6.91 10.77 -2.75
N TYR A 49 7.97 11.01 -3.52
CA TYR A 49 9.38 10.77 -3.19
C TYR A 49 10.14 12.07 -2.83
N GLY A 50 9.44 13.19 -2.84
CA GLY A 50 9.95 14.50 -2.43
C GLY A 50 8.89 15.57 -2.62
N ASP A 51 9.16 16.55 -3.48
CA ASP A 51 8.17 17.56 -3.84
C ASP A 51 7.26 17.06 -4.97
N ALA A 52 5.97 16.87 -4.64
CA ALA A 52 4.97 16.40 -5.60
C ALA A 52 4.81 17.33 -6.83
N ARG A 53 5.06 18.64 -6.68
CA ARG A 53 5.02 19.56 -7.82
C ARG A 53 6.18 19.29 -8.78
N SER A 54 7.39 19.14 -8.26
CA SER A 54 8.57 18.77 -9.05
C SER A 54 8.40 17.43 -9.76
N GLU A 55 7.80 16.44 -9.09
CA GLU A 55 7.46 15.15 -9.71
C GLU A 55 6.46 15.31 -10.86
N TYR A 56 5.41 16.12 -10.69
CA TYR A 56 4.44 16.42 -11.74
C TYR A 56 5.11 17.10 -12.95
N GLU A 57 5.94 18.12 -12.72
CA GLU A 57 6.65 18.83 -13.79
C GLU A 57 7.65 17.92 -14.50
N ALA A 58 8.29 16.98 -13.80
CA ALA A 58 9.16 15.99 -14.45
C ALA A 58 8.38 15.12 -15.45
N VAL A 59 7.13 14.77 -15.16
CA VAL A 59 6.27 13.97 -16.05
C VAL A 59 5.64 14.80 -17.17
N ARG A 60 5.20 16.03 -16.85
CA ARG A 60 4.33 16.83 -17.73
C ARG A 60 5.02 18.03 -18.39
N GLY A 61 6.11 18.52 -17.81
CA GLY A 61 6.86 19.68 -18.28
C GLY A 61 7.70 19.44 -19.54
N GLY A 62 7.70 18.21 -20.08
CA GLY A 62 8.33 17.88 -21.36
C GLY A 62 9.86 17.73 -21.35
N ALA A 63 10.51 17.97 -20.20
CA ALA A 63 11.96 17.81 -20.03
C ALA A 63 12.36 16.49 -19.36
N GLY A 64 11.39 15.64 -18.98
CA GLY A 64 11.64 14.43 -18.20
C GLY A 64 10.67 13.29 -18.49
N ALA A 65 10.69 12.29 -17.63
CA ALA A 65 9.80 11.15 -17.62
C ALA A 65 9.46 10.76 -16.18
N GLY A 66 8.35 10.04 -16.00
CA GLY A 66 7.93 9.51 -14.70
C GLY A 66 7.84 8.00 -14.70
N VAL A 67 8.13 7.38 -13.56
CA VAL A 67 7.93 5.95 -13.30
C VAL A 67 6.89 5.82 -12.19
N PHE A 68 5.87 4.99 -12.41
CA PHE A 68 4.77 4.80 -11.47
C PHE A 68 4.61 3.32 -11.11
N ASP A 69 4.49 3.04 -9.81
CA ASP A 69 4.04 1.71 -9.35
C ASP A 69 2.52 1.63 -9.43
N LEU A 70 2.03 0.87 -10.41
CA LEU A 70 0.60 0.60 -10.59
C LEU A 70 0.20 -0.83 -10.17
N SER A 71 1.04 -1.50 -9.38
CA SER A 71 0.86 -2.91 -9.01
C SER A 71 -0.40 -3.17 -8.18
N ALA A 72 -0.91 -2.16 -7.48
CA ALA A 72 -2.16 -2.26 -6.72
C ALA A 72 -3.41 -2.37 -7.61
N ARG A 73 -3.30 -2.08 -8.92
CA ARG A 73 -4.43 -2.13 -9.85
C ARG A 73 -4.76 -3.57 -10.23
N GLY A 74 -6.06 -3.86 -10.33
CA GLY A 74 -6.55 -5.08 -10.94
C GLY A 74 -6.08 -5.20 -12.40
N ARG A 75 -5.88 -6.45 -12.84
CA ARG A 75 -5.52 -6.81 -14.22
C ARG A 75 -6.55 -7.82 -14.72
N VAL A 76 -6.86 -7.77 -16.01
CA VAL A 76 -7.82 -8.66 -16.71
C VAL A 76 -7.08 -9.37 -17.82
#